data_AF-A0A938YWQ5-F1
#
_entry.id   AF-A0A938YWQ5-F1
#
_cell.length_a   1.000
_cell.length_b   1.000
_cell.length_c   1.000
_cell.angle_alpha   90.00
_cell.angle_beta   90.00
_cell.angle_gamma   90.00
#
_symmetry.space_group_name_H-M   'P 1'
#
loop_
_entity.id
_entity.type
_entity.pdbx_description
1 polymer ?
#
loop_
_entity_poly.entity_id
_entity_poly.type
_entity_poly.pdbx_seq_one_letter_code
_entity_poly.pdbx_strand_id
1 'polypeptide(L)'
;MTSFPLVADISSYQPDEPAFFQALKNQGVKAVIVKITQGSADGDAYINPKAKAQITNARAAGLLVHGYHYARFNGRQDAINEAKWFYQNATALGLGKESVLAVDAEDDALAHYATADVNAFLQYLIDQKHLNVDVYSMASWFWEKRLIQPELIAKNDWVANYGKSQPGVPNVGTWQFTNSFSVFGIGIDMSYDFHGYYTDPKIGYADGQLAIQVEQAPTQKIEIPVPDSWVDELGDTWHKEKGSFLLGMPLHLRWGARTDSAIIAMLPAGVIVSYDAWSRHGGFVWLRQPRANHQYGYVACRNARTNQAFGTFA
;
A
#
# COMPACT_ATOMS: atom_id res chain seq x y z
N MET A 1 -13.76 3.52 -17.60
CA MET A 1 -13.26 4.28 -16.44
C MET A 1 -12.88 3.26 -15.39
N THR A 2 -11.59 3.09 -15.12
CA THR A 2 -11.14 2.30 -13.97
C THR A 2 -11.55 3.06 -12.71
N SER A 3 -12.50 2.51 -11.97
CA SER A 3 -12.90 3.05 -10.68
C SER A 3 -11.98 2.46 -9.63
N PHE A 4 -11.22 3.30 -8.93
CA PHE A 4 -10.43 2.84 -7.79
C PHE A 4 -11.35 2.58 -6.58
N PRO A 5 -11.05 1.56 -5.76
CA PRO A 5 -11.77 1.34 -4.51
C PRO A 5 -11.84 2.60 -3.64
N LEU A 6 -13.03 2.83 -3.07
CA LEU A 6 -13.27 3.94 -2.15
C LEU A 6 -12.96 3.53 -0.71
N VAL A 7 -12.27 4.42 0.01
CA VAL A 7 -11.97 4.30 1.43
C VAL A 7 -12.45 5.56 2.11
N ALA A 8 -13.30 5.41 3.13
CA ALA A 8 -13.72 6.53 3.96
C ALA A 8 -12.83 6.61 5.19
N ASP A 9 -12.55 7.82 5.67
CA ASP A 9 -11.96 8.02 6.98
C ASP A 9 -12.90 8.84 7.86
N ILE A 10 -12.98 8.46 9.15
CA ILE A 10 -13.97 8.98 10.09
C ILE A 10 -13.40 9.17 11.49
N SER A 11 -14.03 10.06 12.24
CA SER A 11 -13.70 10.34 13.65
C SER A 11 -14.97 10.39 14.50
N SER A 12 -14.87 10.92 15.73
CA SER A 12 -16.04 11.14 16.58
C SER A 12 -17.08 12.12 16.00
N TYR A 13 -16.72 12.88 14.96
CA TYR A 13 -17.64 13.80 14.28
C TYR A 13 -18.68 13.08 13.42
N GLN A 14 -18.39 11.88 12.92
CA GLN A 14 -19.32 11.09 12.12
C GLN A 14 -20.22 10.19 12.99
N PRO A 15 -21.35 9.71 12.45
CA PRO A 15 -22.20 8.73 13.12
C PRO A 15 -21.47 7.41 13.39
N ASP A 16 -21.97 6.65 14.35
CA ASP A 16 -21.51 5.31 14.70
C ASP A 16 -22.62 4.26 14.59
N GLU A 17 -23.77 4.62 14.01
CA GLU A 17 -24.92 3.74 13.86
C GLU A 17 -24.81 2.81 12.63
N PRO A 18 -25.43 1.61 12.66
CA PRO A 18 -25.35 0.65 11.56
C PRO A 18 -25.80 1.20 10.19
N ALA A 19 -26.83 2.05 10.17
CA ALA A 19 -27.39 2.62 8.95
C ALA A 19 -26.36 3.48 8.17
N PHE A 20 -25.48 4.18 8.90
CA PHE A 20 -24.41 4.97 8.30
C PHE A 20 -23.40 4.08 7.55
N PHE A 21 -22.97 2.97 8.14
CA PHE A 21 -22.03 2.05 7.49
C PHE A 21 -22.66 1.29 6.32
N GLN A 22 -23.95 0.96 6.42
CA GLN A 22 -24.67 0.42 5.27
C GLN A 22 -24.76 1.44 4.13
N ALA A 23 -24.94 2.73 4.44
CA ALA A 23 -24.93 3.80 3.43
C ALA A 23 -23.55 3.93 2.77
N LEU A 24 -22.45 3.88 3.53
CA LEU A 24 -21.09 3.82 2.97
C LEU A 24 -20.92 2.62 2.03
N LYS A 25 -21.33 1.42 2.47
CA LYS A 25 -21.25 0.20 1.65
C LYS A 25 -22.01 0.35 0.34
N ASN A 26 -23.20 0.94 0.38
CA ASN A 26 -24.06 1.17 -0.79
C ASN A 26 -23.44 2.18 -1.79
N GLN A 27 -22.57 3.08 -1.34
CA GLN A 27 -21.78 3.98 -2.19
C GLN A 27 -20.55 3.30 -2.81
N GLY A 28 -20.33 2.01 -2.53
CA GLY A 28 -19.20 1.26 -3.07
C GLY A 28 -17.93 1.35 -2.22
N VAL A 29 -17.99 1.99 -1.04
CA VAL A 29 -16.88 2.02 -0.07
C VAL A 29 -16.50 0.59 0.32
N LYS A 30 -15.19 0.33 0.38
CA LYS A 30 -14.62 -0.98 0.68
C LYS A 30 -14.00 -1.05 2.07
N ALA A 31 -13.46 0.07 2.55
CA ALA A 31 -12.81 0.15 3.86
C ALA A 31 -13.12 1.46 4.58
N VAL A 32 -12.99 1.44 5.90
CA VAL A 32 -13.10 2.62 6.77
C VAL A 32 -11.85 2.74 7.65
N ILE A 33 -11.24 3.92 7.71
CA ILE A 33 -10.14 4.26 8.61
C ILE A 33 -10.71 5.08 9.77
N VAL A 34 -10.61 4.57 10.99
CA VAL A 34 -11.26 5.17 12.18
C VAL A 34 -10.23 5.89 13.03
N LYS A 35 -10.48 7.14 13.43
CA LYS A 35 -9.64 7.83 14.44
C LYS A 35 -9.68 7.04 15.73
N ILE A 36 -8.52 6.62 16.24
CA ILE A 36 -8.45 5.88 17.50
C ILE A 36 -8.01 6.79 18.64
N THR A 37 -6.94 7.54 18.44
CA THR A 37 -6.32 8.37 19.48
C THR A 37 -5.78 9.68 18.91
N GLN A 38 -5.49 10.61 19.81
CA GLN A 38 -4.76 11.85 19.54
C GLN A 38 -3.88 12.17 20.75
N GLY A 39 -2.63 12.55 20.49
CA GLY A 39 -1.64 12.79 21.53
C GLY A 39 -1.29 11.53 22.34
N SER A 40 -0.58 11.69 23.45
CA SER A 40 -0.25 10.58 24.36
C SER A 40 -0.96 10.73 25.71
N ALA A 41 -0.77 9.77 26.61
CA ALA A 41 -1.27 9.85 27.99
C ALA A 41 -0.77 11.10 28.74
N ASP A 42 0.43 11.59 28.39
CA ASP A 42 1.04 12.78 28.99
C ASP A 42 0.72 14.07 28.19
N GLY A 43 -0.01 13.94 27.07
CA GLY A 43 -0.48 15.04 26.23
C GLY A 43 -2.01 15.14 26.24
N ASP A 44 -2.63 15.15 25.06
CA ASP A 44 -4.09 15.30 24.91
C ASP A 44 -4.89 14.13 25.53
N ALA A 45 -4.28 12.94 25.64
CA ALA A 45 -4.87 11.70 26.16
C ALA A 45 -6.25 11.37 25.53
N TYR A 46 -6.49 11.82 24.31
CA TYR A 46 -7.77 11.66 23.65
C TYR A 46 -7.91 10.25 23.06
N ILE A 47 -9.07 9.64 23.30
CA ILE A 47 -9.53 8.40 22.69
C ILE A 47 -10.88 8.69 22.05
N ASN A 48 -11.07 8.30 20.79
CA ASN A 48 -12.35 8.49 20.11
C ASN A 48 -13.46 7.68 20.83
N PRO A 49 -14.46 8.35 21.46
CA PRO A 49 -15.49 7.66 22.23
C PRO A 49 -16.41 6.79 21.38
N LYS A 50 -16.45 7.03 20.06
CA LYS A 50 -17.26 6.27 19.10
C LYS A 50 -16.51 5.12 18.44
N ALA A 51 -15.19 5.03 18.59
CA ALA A 51 -14.37 4.10 17.81
C ALA A 51 -14.85 2.64 17.92
N LYS A 52 -15.22 2.18 19.13
CA LYS A 52 -15.74 0.82 19.33
C LYS A 52 -16.99 0.53 18.52
N ALA A 53 -17.97 1.43 18.56
CA ALA A 53 -19.22 1.28 17.81
C ALA A 53 -18.97 1.41 16.31
N GLN A 54 -18.12 2.36 15.90
CA GLN A 54 -17.73 2.55 14.49
C GLN A 54 -17.07 1.31 13.90
N ILE A 55 -16.08 0.73 14.59
CA ILE A 55 -15.39 -0.48 14.15
C ILE A 55 -16.37 -1.66 14.06
N THR A 56 -17.21 -1.84 15.08
CA THR A 56 -18.17 -2.95 15.14
C THR A 56 -19.17 -2.87 13.99
N ASN A 57 -19.75 -1.69 13.76
CA ASN A 57 -20.80 -1.51 12.77
C ASN A 57 -20.26 -1.46 11.33
N ALA A 58 -19.05 -0.94 11.12
CA ALA A 58 -18.37 -1.04 9.83
C ALA A 58 -18.11 -2.50 9.42
N ARG A 59 -17.58 -3.33 10.35
CA ARG A 59 -17.38 -4.77 10.13
C ARG A 59 -18.68 -5.49 9.85
N ALA A 60 -19.75 -5.17 10.60
CA ALA A 60 -21.08 -5.76 10.39
C ALA A 60 -21.66 -5.43 9.00
N ALA A 61 -21.36 -4.26 8.44
CA ALA A 61 -21.71 -3.88 7.07
C ALA A 61 -20.80 -4.52 5.99
N GLY A 62 -19.81 -5.34 6.39
CA GLY A 62 -18.87 -5.99 5.49
C GLY A 62 -17.83 -5.04 4.88
N LEU A 63 -17.44 -4.01 5.64
CA LEU A 63 -16.32 -3.12 5.31
C LEU A 63 -15.05 -3.60 6.02
N LEU A 64 -13.90 -3.43 5.38
CA LEU A 64 -12.60 -3.54 6.04
C LEU A 64 -12.40 -2.36 6.99
N VAL A 65 -11.67 -2.56 8.09
CA VAL A 65 -11.53 -1.54 9.13
C VAL A 65 -10.07 -1.37 9.55
N HIS A 66 -9.67 -0.11 9.61
CA HIS A 66 -8.31 0.36 9.88
C HIS A 66 -8.35 1.48 10.92
N GLY A 67 -7.19 1.87 11.43
CA GLY A 67 -7.09 2.88 12.47
C GLY A 67 -6.10 3.97 12.11
N TYR A 68 -6.36 5.19 12.56
CA TYR A 68 -5.36 6.25 12.52
C TYR A 68 -5.18 6.95 13.86
N HIS A 69 -4.01 7.55 14.04
CA HIS A 69 -3.63 8.36 15.17
C HIS A 69 -3.37 9.80 14.72
N TYR A 70 -4.07 10.76 15.30
CA TYR A 70 -3.82 12.18 15.05
C TYR A 70 -2.60 12.64 15.85
N ALA A 71 -1.48 12.86 15.16
CA ALA A 71 -0.20 13.13 15.80
C ALA A 71 -0.16 14.53 16.43
N ARG A 72 0.36 14.60 17.65
CA ARG A 72 0.66 15.86 18.35
C ARG A 72 2.13 15.90 18.81
N PHE A 73 2.91 14.87 18.47
CA PHE A 73 4.27 14.72 18.93
C PHE A 73 5.20 15.81 18.41
N ASN A 74 6.18 16.19 19.23
CA ASN A 74 7.33 16.97 18.79
C ASN A 74 8.63 16.35 19.32
N GLY A 75 9.39 15.72 18.41
CA GLY A 75 10.59 14.99 18.73
C GLY A 75 10.37 13.49 18.94
N ARG A 76 11.43 12.72 18.66
CA ARG A 76 11.46 11.26 18.64
C ARG A 76 10.83 10.58 19.87
N GLN A 77 11.10 11.04 21.07
CA GLN A 77 10.60 10.37 22.29
C GLN A 77 9.09 10.50 22.42
N ASP A 78 8.56 11.67 22.06
CA ASP A 78 7.12 11.93 22.10
C ASP A 78 6.39 11.11 21.02
N ALA A 79 6.97 11.02 19.82
CA ALA A 79 6.46 10.16 18.76
C ALA A 79 6.37 8.68 19.18
N ILE A 80 7.35 8.18 19.94
CA ILE A 80 7.31 6.83 20.50
C ILE A 80 6.23 6.70 21.58
N ASN A 81 6.00 7.73 22.40
CA ASN A 81 4.97 7.72 23.45
C ASN A 81 3.56 7.71 22.83
N GLU A 82 3.34 8.51 21.79
CA GLU A 82 2.10 8.49 21.00
C GLU A 82 1.88 7.15 20.29
N ALA A 83 2.93 6.56 19.70
CA ALA A 83 2.83 5.25 19.06
C ALA A 83 2.46 4.12 20.04
N LYS A 84 3.01 4.15 21.27
CA LYS A 84 2.63 3.23 22.36
C LYS A 84 1.16 3.37 22.70
N TRP A 85 0.71 4.61 22.91
CA TRP A 85 -0.67 4.94 23.25
C TRP A 85 -1.64 4.49 22.16
N PHE A 86 -1.32 4.81 20.90
CA PHE A 86 -2.11 4.39 19.76
C PHE A 86 -2.22 2.88 19.64
N TYR A 87 -1.08 2.17 19.65
CA TYR A 87 -1.05 0.73 19.45
C TYR A 87 -1.83 -0.02 20.54
N GLN A 88 -1.70 0.39 21.80
CA GLN A 88 -2.45 -0.19 22.91
C GLN A 88 -3.97 -0.02 22.72
N ASN A 89 -4.42 1.18 22.35
CA ASN A 89 -5.84 1.45 22.15
C ASN A 89 -6.41 0.80 20.89
N ALA A 90 -5.66 0.81 19.78
CA ALA A 90 -6.07 0.17 18.53
C ALA A 90 -6.23 -1.35 18.69
N THR A 91 -5.27 -2.01 19.33
CA THR A 91 -5.34 -3.46 19.57
C THR A 91 -6.43 -3.84 20.57
N ALA A 92 -6.68 -3.03 21.62
CA ALA A 92 -7.78 -3.23 22.55
C ALA A 92 -9.17 -3.13 21.86
N LEU A 93 -9.27 -2.36 20.78
CA LEU A 93 -10.46 -2.25 19.93
C LEU A 93 -10.54 -3.36 18.87
N GLY A 94 -9.59 -4.28 18.86
CA GLY A 94 -9.55 -5.43 17.95
C GLY A 94 -9.09 -5.09 16.54
N LEU A 95 -8.27 -4.05 16.35
CA LEU A 95 -7.51 -3.83 15.11
C LEU A 95 -6.24 -4.70 15.18
N GLY A 96 -6.29 -5.87 14.53
CA GLY A 96 -5.20 -6.85 14.52
C GLY A 96 -4.15 -6.55 13.46
N LYS A 97 -3.22 -7.49 13.26
CA LYS A 97 -2.09 -7.32 12.32
C LYS A 97 -2.52 -7.08 10.88
N GLU A 98 -3.72 -7.55 10.52
CA GLU A 98 -4.37 -7.34 9.23
C GLU A 98 -4.79 -5.89 8.99
N SER A 99 -5.05 -5.10 10.04
CA SER A 99 -5.46 -3.71 9.91
C SER A 99 -4.25 -2.82 9.64
N VAL A 100 -4.32 -1.97 8.62
CA VAL A 100 -3.46 -0.78 8.52
C VAL A 100 -3.63 0.15 9.72
N LEU A 101 -2.51 0.59 10.28
CA LEU A 101 -2.41 1.60 11.32
C LEU A 101 -1.65 2.82 10.79
N ALA A 102 -2.35 3.92 10.60
CA ALA A 102 -1.79 5.15 10.04
C ALA A 102 -1.42 6.18 11.12
N VAL A 103 -0.35 6.93 10.89
CA VAL A 103 -0.09 8.19 11.59
C VAL A 103 -0.55 9.36 10.75
N ASP A 104 -1.39 10.22 11.30
CA ASP A 104 -1.90 11.43 10.68
C ASP A 104 -1.00 12.61 11.10
N ALA A 105 -0.12 13.01 10.20
CA ALA A 105 0.89 14.04 10.38
C ALA A 105 0.47 15.33 9.67
N GLU A 106 -0.39 16.11 10.31
CA GLU A 106 -0.93 17.34 9.73
C GLU A 106 -1.01 18.53 10.71
N ASP A 107 -0.65 18.32 11.98
CA ASP A 107 -0.77 19.33 13.02
C ASP A 107 0.49 20.22 13.12
N ASP A 108 0.29 21.51 13.41
CA ASP A 108 1.39 22.48 13.59
C ASP A 108 2.22 22.24 14.86
N ALA A 109 1.77 21.38 15.78
CA ALA A 109 2.56 20.93 16.92
C ALA A 109 3.77 20.09 16.51
N LEU A 110 3.72 19.41 15.35
CA LEU A 110 4.83 18.62 14.84
C LEU A 110 6.02 19.50 14.50
N ALA A 111 7.22 18.92 14.57
CA ALA A 111 8.41 19.56 14.05
C ALA A 111 8.20 19.98 12.58
N HIS A 112 8.79 21.12 12.18
CA HIS A 112 8.68 21.58 10.79
C HIS A 112 9.20 20.52 9.81
N TYR A 113 10.33 19.87 10.14
CA TYR A 113 10.85 18.69 9.44
C TYR A 113 10.54 17.42 10.26
N ALA A 114 9.41 16.77 9.96
CA ALA A 114 8.82 15.73 10.80
C ALA A 114 9.20 14.29 10.40
N THR A 115 9.90 14.07 9.27
CA THR A 115 10.20 12.72 8.75
C THR A 115 10.79 11.78 9.80
N ALA A 116 11.76 12.25 10.60
CA ALA A 116 12.43 11.42 11.61
C ALA A 116 11.49 11.01 12.76
N ASP A 117 10.59 11.91 13.17
CA ASP A 117 9.64 11.67 14.25
C ASP A 117 8.51 10.74 13.78
N VAL A 118 7.99 10.97 12.56
CA VAL A 118 7.05 10.05 11.89
C VAL A 118 7.63 8.65 11.77
N ASN A 119 8.89 8.52 11.32
CA ASN A 119 9.55 7.23 11.26
C ASN A 119 9.75 6.58 12.64
N ALA A 120 9.99 7.36 13.70
CA ALA A 120 10.08 6.81 15.05
C ALA A 120 8.73 6.25 15.53
N PHE A 121 7.63 6.92 15.20
CA PHE A 121 6.27 6.43 15.45
C PHE A 121 6.02 5.11 14.71
N LEU A 122 6.24 5.10 13.40
CA LEU A 122 6.00 3.93 12.55
C LEU A 122 6.90 2.75 12.92
N GLN A 123 8.17 3.02 13.26
CA GLN A 123 9.12 1.98 13.66
C GLN A 123 8.68 1.29 14.94
N TYR A 124 8.11 2.02 15.91
CA TYR A 124 7.57 1.40 17.11
C TYR A 124 6.47 0.38 16.77
N LEU A 125 5.56 0.69 15.85
CA LEU A 125 4.52 -0.25 15.40
C LEU A 125 5.12 -1.49 14.73
N ILE A 126 6.14 -1.30 13.87
CA ILE A 126 6.88 -2.39 13.22
C ILE A 126 7.60 -3.27 14.24
N ASP A 127 8.17 -2.69 15.29
CA ASP A 127 8.83 -3.44 16.38
C ASP A 127 7.82 -4.32 17.13
N GLN A 128 6.55 -3.90 17.21
CA GLN A 128 5.44 -4.72 17.71
C GLN A 128 4.98 -5.79 16.72
N LYS A 129 5.68 -5.97 15.58
CA LYS A 129 5.30 -6.85 14.45
C LYS A 129 4.02 -6.41 13.75
N HIS A 130 3.65 -5.13 13.86
CA HIS A 130 2.58 -4.54 13.07
C HIS A 130 3.17 -3.97 11.79
N LEU A 131 3.11 -4.73 10.71
CA LEU A 131 3.80 -4.38 9.46
C LEU A 131 2.95 -3.51 8.52
N ASN A 132 1.63 -3.49 8.75
CA ASN A 132 0.69 -2.63 8.03
C ASN A 132 0.67 -1.24 8.67
N VAL A 133 1.60 -0.39 8.26
CA VAL A 133 1.75 0.97 8.76
C VAL A 133 1.74 1.95 7.60
N ASP A 134 1.12 3.10 7.83
CA ASP A 134 0.96 4.14 6.82
C ASP A 134 1.17 5.53 7.41
N VAL A 135 1.38 6.50 6.53
CA VAL A 135 1.49 7.91 6.86
C VAL A 135 0.47 8.69 6.07
N TYR A 136 -0.30 9.52 6.77
CA TYR A 136 -1.18 10.50 6.18
C TYR A 136 -0.65 11.92 6.36
N SER A 137 -0.75 12.73 5.30
CA SER A 137 -0.53 14.19 5.37
C SER A 137 -1.05 14.87 4.10
N MET A 138 -1.20 16.20 4.13
CA MET A 138 -1.55 17.00 2.95
C MET A 138 -0.38 17.12 1.97
N ALA A 139 -0.69 17.20 0.67
CA ALA A 139 0.33 17.27 -0.39
C ALA A 139 1.36 18.41 -0.19
N SER A 140 0.96 19.53 0.44
CA SER A 140 1.86 20.65 0.71
C SER A 140 3.03 20.29 1.63
N TRP A 141 2.84 19.40 2.61
CA TRP A 141 3.93 18.98 3.50
C TRP A 141 5.02 18.20 2.77
N PHE A 142 4.65 17.45 1.73
CA PHE A 142 5.61 16.78 0.85
C PHE A 142 6.32 17.79 -0.07
N TRP A 143 5.61 18.77 -0.62
CA TRP A 143 6.19 19.80 -1.48
C TRP A 143 7.19 20.70 -0.73
N GLU A 144 6.87 21.03 0.53
CA GLU A 144 7.68 21.83 1.43
C GLU A 144 8.80 21.01 2.12
N LYS A 145 8.85 19.70 1.86
CA LYS A 145 9.81 18.77 2.47
C LYS A 145 9.72 18.72 4.00
N ARG A 146 8.54 19.01 4.56
CA ARG A 146 8.23 18.69 5.96
C ARG A 146 8.25 17.17 6.16
N LEU A 147 7.77 16.44 5.16
CA LEU A 147 7.89 14.99 5.02
C LEU A 147 8.64 14.66 3.72
N ILE A 148 9.69 13.84 3.82
CA ILE A 148 10.52 13.44 2.69
C ILE A 148 10.18 12.00 2.31
N GLN A 149 9.36 11.83 1.28
CA GLN A 149 8.81 10.53 0.87
C GLN A 149 9.86 9.41 0.73
N PRO A 150 11.03 9.59 0.07
CA PRO A 150 12.03 8.52 -0.04
C PRO A 150 12.68 8.10 1.29
N GLU A 151 12.51 8.89 2.35
CA GLU A 151 13.04 8.62 3.69
C GLU A 151 11.99 8.02 4.62
N LEU A 152 10.69 8.06 4.25
CA LEU A 152 9.62 7.46 5.04
C LEU A 152 9.71 5.93 4.95
N ILE A 153 9.54 5.27 6.10
CA ILE A 153 9.55 3.80 6.17
C ILE A 153 8.19 3.18 5.81
N ALA A 154 7.13 3.99 5.80
CA ALA A 154 5.83 3.57 5.29
C ALA A 154 5.99 3.18 3.81
N LYS A 155 5.40 2.03 3.44
CA LYS A 155 5.43 1.54 2.06
C LYS A 155 4.26 2.05 1.23
N ASN A 156 3.30 2.68 1.90
CA ASN A 156 2.19 3.43 1.34
C ASN A 156 2.35 4.89 1.79
N ASP A 157 1.78 5.80 1.00
CA ASP A 157 1.56 7.19 1.41
C ASP A 157 0.08 7.50 1.17
N TRP A 158 -0.61 7.96 2.21
CA TRP A 158 -1.97 8.45 2.15
C TRP A 158 -1.97 9.99 2.07
N VAL A 159 -2.20 10.54 0.89
CA VAL A 159 -2.03 11.99 0.65
C VAL A 159 -3.37 12.69 0.46
N ALA A 160 -3.58 13.81 1.15
CA ALA A 160 -4.73 14.70 0.90
C ALA A 160 -4.40 15.78 -0.14
N ASN A 161 -5.26 15.90 -1.16
CA ASN A 161 -5.21 17.01 -2.12
C ASN A 161 -6.56 17.19 -2.83
N TYR A 162 -7.40 18.11 -2.33
CA TYR A 162 -8.79 18.20 -2.74
C TYR A 162 -9.01 19.01 -4.02
N GLY A 163 -10.06 18.64 -4.76
CA GLY A 163 -10.48 19.37 -5.96
C GLY A 163 -9.46 19.35 -7.10
N LYS A 164 -8.51 18.41 -7.06
CA LYS A 164 -7.51 18.18 -8.11
C LYS A 164 -7.88 16.94 -8.93
N SER A 165 -7.25 16.79 -10.09
CA SER A 165 -7.38 15.60 -10.94
C SER A 165 -6.44 14.46 -10.54
N GLN A 166 -5.49 14.70 -9.64
CA GLN A 166 -4.48 13.75 -9.18
C GLN A 166 -3.94 14.15 -7.78
N PRO A 167 -3.24 13.26 -7.06
CA PRO A 167 -2.78 13.52 -5.69
C PRO A 167 -1.74 14.65 -5.57
N GLY A 168 -1.00 14.94 -6.65
CA GLY A 168 0.01 16.00 -6.67
C GLY A 168 1.34 15.63 -6.00
N VAL A 169 1.46 14.43 -5.44
CA VAL A 169 2.70 13.81 -4.96
C VAL A 169 2.93 12.54 -5.79
N PRO A 170 4.16 12.24 -6.25
CA PRO A 170 4.44 11.03 -7.01
C PRO A 170 4.30 9.79 -6.12
N ASN A 171 4.03 8.62 -6.73
CA ASN A 171 4.01 7.31 -6.06
C ASN A 171 3.08 7.19 -4.83
N VAL A 172 2.06 8.04 -4.74
CA VAL A 172 1.01 7.94 -3.72
C VAL A 172 0.24 6.64 -3.90
N GLY A 173 -0.01 5.91 -2.82
CA GLY A 173 -0.81 4.69 -2.85
C GLY A 173 -2.26 4.88 -2.40
N THR A 174 -2.54 5.92 -1.61
CA THR A 174 -3.92 6.31 -1.23
C THR A 174 -4.10 7.81 -1.34
N TRP A 175 -5.16 8.28 -1.99
CA TRP A 175 -5.41 9.70 -2.22
C TRP A 175 -6.75 10.13 -1.66
N GLN A 176 -6.73 10.96 -0.61
CA GLN A 176 -7.92 11.66 -0.14
C GLN A 176 -8.23 12.83 -1.07
N PHE A 177 -9.25 12.63 -1.91
CA PHE A 177 -9.57 13.55 -3.02
C PHE A 177 -10.65 14.56 -2.65
N THR A 178 -11.38 14.32 -1.56
CA THR A 178 -12.44 15.21 -1.07
C THR A 178 -12.70 15.01 0.41
N ASN A 179 -13.15 16.08 1.06
CA ASN A 179 -13.70 16.08 2.42
C ASN A 179 -15.24 16.23 2.46
N SER A 180 -15.89 16.10 1.31
CA SER A 180 -17.32 16.43 1.16
C SER A 180 -18.07 15.40 0.32
N PHE A 181 -17.62 14.14 0.32
CA PHE A 181 -18.34 13.08 -0.38
C PHE A 181 -19.68 12.85 0.33
N SER A 182 -20.80 13.04 -0.38
CA SER A 182 -22.12 13.01 0.24
C SER A 182 -22.56 11.58 0.55
N VAL A 183 -22.60 11.23 1.84
CA VAL A 183 -23.15 9.96 2.35
C VAL A 183 -24.03 10.29 3.54
N PHE A 184 -25.21 9.70 3.60
CA PHE A 184 -26.08 9.82 4.77
C PHE A 184 -26.44 11.28 5.12
N GLY A 185 -26.53 12.15 4.11
CA GLY A 185 -26.85 13.57 4.27
C GLY A 185 -25.71 14.44 4.82
N ILE A 186 -24.50 13.89 4.97
CA ILE A 186 -23.31 14.61 5.45
C ILE A 186 -22.13 14.47 4.48
N GLY A 187 -21.18 15.40 4.55
CA GLY A 187 -19.90 15.30 3.85
C GLY A 187 -18.95 14.36 4.58
N ILE A 188 -18.33 13.45 3.84
CA ILE A 188 -17.39 12.45 4.34
C ILE A 188 -16.04 12.60 3.62
N ASP A 189 -14.97 12.45 4.38
CA ASP A 189 -13.60 12.33 3.88
C ASP A 189 -13.47 11.03 3.08
N MET A 190 -13.08 11.16 1.82
CA MET A 190 -13.10 10.06 0.87
C MET A 190 -11.82 9.98 0.08
N SER A 191 -11.30 8.76 0.02
CA SER A 191 -10.05 8.42 -0.61
C SER A 191 -10.21 7.37 -1.71
N TYR A 192 -9.34 7.45 -2.71
CA TYR A 192 -9.07 6.35 -3.63
C TYR A 192 -7.90 5.52 -3.11
N ASP A 193 -8.04 4.20 -3.06
CA ASP A 193 -6.94 3.27 -2.81
C ASP A 193 -6.47 2.67 -4.14
N PHE A 194 -5.28 3.06 -4.59
CA PHE A 194 -4.79 2.69 -5.92
C PHE A 194 -4.22 1.28 -5.98
N HIS A 195 -3.84 0.72 -4.84
CA HIS A 195 -3.06 -0.52 -4.77
C HIS A 195 -3.70 -1.60 -3.89
N GLY A 196 -4.87 -1.31 -3.30
CA GLY A 196 -5.54 -2.26 -2.42
C GLY A 196 -4.95 -2.29 -1.02
N TYR A 197 -4.15 -1.30 -0.61
CA TYR A 197 -3.47 -1.31 0.68
C TYR A 197 -4.47 -1.32 1.86
N TYR A 198 -5.60 -0.64 1.70
CA TYR A 198 -6.71 -0.63 2.64
C TYR A 198 -7.86 -1.54 2.21
N THR A 199 -7.95 -1.88 0.92
CA THR A 199 -9.15 -2.49 0.33
C THR A 199 -9.00 -3.94 -0.11
N ASP A 200 -7.78 -4.48 -0.13
CA ASP A 200 -7.51 -5.89 -0.36
C ASP A 200 -7.05 -6.57 0.94
N PRO A 201 -7.85 -7.49 1.52
CA PRO A 201 -7.50 -8.18 2.76
C PRO A 201 -6.27 -9.10 2.62
N LYS A 202 -5.76 -9.32 1.40
CA LYS A 202 -4.56 -10.11 1.13
C LYS A 202 -3.29 -9.25 1.03
N ILE A 203 -3.43 -7.94 0.87
CA ILE A 203 -2.31 -7.00 0.73
C ILE A 203 -1.88 -6.46 2.10
N GLY A 204 -2.76 -6.53 3.11
CA GLY A 204 -2.38 -6.34 4.50
C GLY A 204 -1.39 -7.43 4.94
N TYR A 205 -0.13 -7.04 5.18
CA TYR A 205 0.93 -7.82 5.82
C TYR A 205 0.50 -8.38 7.18
N ALA A 206 -0.26 -9.47 7.18
CA ALA A 206 -0.42 -10.34 8.32
C ALA A 206 0.79 -11.28 8.38
N ASP A 207 1.64 -11.03 9.37
CA ASP A 207 2.80 -11.80 9.80
C ASP A 207 3.94 -11.97 8.79
N GLY A 208 5.13 -11.57 9.22
CA GLY A 208 6.38 -11.85 8.51
C GLY A 208 6.72 -13.33 8.54
N GLN A 209 6.01 -14.15 7.77
CA GLN A 209 6.47 -15.40 7.17
C GLN A 209 5.47 -15.84 6.09
N LEU A 210 6.00 -16.17 4.92
CA LEU A 210 5.36 -17.12 4.01
C LEU A 210 4.91 -18.37 4.78
N ALA A 211 3.64 -18.77 4.60
CA ALA A 211 3.11 -20.13 4.37
C ALA A 211 1.67 -20.23 4.93
N ILE A 212 0.70 -20.96 4.37
CA ILE A 212 0.81 -22.31 3.83
C ILE A 212 -0.15 -22.51 2.64
N GLN A 213 0.32 -23.33 1.70
CA GLN A 213 -0.49 -24.13 0.77
C GLN A 213 -1.87 -24.51 1.33
N VAL A 214 -2.92 -24.28 0.55
CA VAL A 214 -4.09 -25.13 0.58
C VAL A 214 -4.18 -25.79 -0.78
N GLU A 215 -3.72 -27.03 -0.85
CA GLU A 215 -4.08 -27.93 -1.94
C GLU A 215 -5.42 -28.58 -1.57
N GLN A 216 -6.47 -28.33 -2.35
CA GLN A 216 -7.34 -29.40 -2.87
C GLN A 216 -8.31 -28.90 -3.97
N ALA A 217 -8.01 -29.37 -5.19
CA ALA A 217 -8.88 -29.99 -6.21
C ALA A 217 -10.04 -29.18 -6.88
N PRO A 218 -10.38 -29.51 -8.15
CA PRO A 218 -10.49 -28.53 -9.24
C PRO A 218 -11.94 -28.22 -9.68
N THR A 219 -12.19 -27.03 -10.27
CA THR A 219 -12.68 -26.89 -11.68
C THR A 219 -12.92 -25.42 -12.12
N GLN A 220 -12.28 -25.11 -13.26
CA GLN A 220 -12.48 -24.08 -14.31
C GLN A 220 -13.45 -22.89 -14.12
N LYS A 221 -12.97 -21.67 -14.39
CA LYS A 221 -13.23 -20.90 -15.63
C LYS A 221 -12.41 -19.61 -15.74
N ILE A 222 -12.20 -19.21 -17.00
CA ILE A 222 -11.33 -18.18 -17.57
C ILE A 222 -11.94 -16.77 -17.39
N GLU A 223 -11.13 -15.74 -17.13
CA GLU A 223 -11.16 -14.44 -17.86
C GLU A 223 -9.95 -13.55 -17.54
N ILE A 224 -9.52 -12.78 -18.55
CA ILE A 224 -8.18 -12.22 -18.80
C ILE A 224 -8.12 -10.75 -18.36
N PRO A 225 -7.02 -10.24 -17.74
CA PRO A 225 -6.87 -8.81 -17.44
C PRO A 225 -6.41 -8.01 -18.67
N VAL A 226 -7.01 -6.84 -18.89
CA VAL A 226 -6.54 -5.84 -19.86
C VAL A 226 -5.23 -5.21 -19.34
N PRO A 227 -4.12 -5.22 -20.10
CA PRO A 227 -2.80 -4.79 -19.62
C PRO A 227 -2.48 -3.33 -19.97
N ASP A 228 -1.64 -2.72 -19.13
CA ASP A 228 -0.92 -1.50 -19.48
C ASP A 228 0.35 -1.95 -20.27
N SER A 229 0.15 -2.28 -21.55
CA SER A 229 1.19 -2.83 -22.45
C SER A 229 1.70 -1.82 -23.47
N TRP A 230 2.95 -1.96 -23.91
CA TRP A 230 3.52 -1.19 -25.03
C TRP A 230 4.25 -2.11 -26.02
N VAL A 231 4.48 -1.62 -27.23
CA VAL A 231 5.28 -2.32 -28.24
C VAL A 231 6.61 -1.60 -28.36
N ASP A 232 7.72 -2.33 -28.33
CA ASP A 232 9.04 -1.75 -28.54
C ASP A 232 9.40 -1.59 -30.02
N GLU A 233 10.57 -1.01 -30.30
CA GLU A 233 11.05 -0.77 -31.66
C GLU A 233 11.27 -2.05 -32.49
N LEU A 234 11.29 -3.22 -31.83
CA LEU A 234 11.45 -4.54 -32.46
C LEU A 234 10.10 -5.24 -32.68
N GLY A 235 8.99 -4.58 -32.33
CA GLY A 235 7.64 -5.12 -32.47
C GLY A 235 7.22 -6.05 -31.33
N ASP A 236 8.01 -6.13 -30.24
CA ASP A 236 7.69 -6.99 -29.11
C ASP A 236 6.70 -6.30 -28.17
N THR A 237 5.63 -7.01 -27.81
CA THR A 237 4.64 -6.52 -26.85
C THR A 237 5.09 -6.78 -25.44
N TRP A 238 5.39 -5.71 -24.72
CA TRP A 238 5.71 -5.70 -23.31
C TRP A 238 4.48 -5.39 -22.47
N HIS A 239 4.37 -6.08 -21.35
CA HIS A 239 3.32 -5.88 -20.36
C HIS A 239 3.96 -5.33 -19.09
N LYS A 240 3.50 -4.16 -18.61
CA LYS A 240 3.97 -3.62 -17.33
C LYS A 240 3.62 -4.60 -16.22
N GLU A 241 4.65 -4.99 -15.47
CA GLU A 241 4.52 -5.89 -14.33
C GLU A 241 5.75 -5.67 -13.47
N LYS A 242 5.56 -5.13 -12.26
CA LYS A 242 6.63 -5.04 -11.27
C LYS A 242 6.63 -6.32 -10.46
N GLY A 243 7.78 -6.97 -10.39
CA GLY A 243 7.92 -8.20 -9.62
C GLY A 243 9.38 -8.51 -9.31
N SER A 244 9.57 -9.56 -8.53
CA SER A 244 10.88 -10.14 -8.28
C SER A 244 10.93 -11.58 -8.77
N PHE A 245 12.06 -11.99 -9.30
CA PHE A 245 12.27 -13.34 -9.79
C PHE A 245 13.52 -13.93 -9.15
N LEU A 246 13.33 -14.93 -8.29
CA LEU A 246 14.39 -15.72 -7.70
C LEU A 246 14.83 -16.79 -8.70
N LEU A 247 16.10 -16.74 -9.12
CA LEU A 247 16.65 -17.67 -10.08
C LEU A 247 16.78 -19.08 -9.47
N GLY A 248 16.12 -20.07 -10.06
CA GLY A 248 16.25 -21.48 -9.66
C GLY A 248 17.46 -22.18 -10.29
N MET A 249 18.07 -21.55 -11.29
CA MET A 249 19.26 -22.01 -11.98
C MET A 249 20.07 -20.81 -12.48
N PRO A 250 21.35 -20.98 -12.87
CA PRO A 250 22.10 -19.89 -13.49
C PRO A 250 21.45 -19.42 -14.79
N LEU A 251 21.26 -18.10 -14.94
CA LEU A 251 20.64 -17.50 -16.13
C LEU A 251 21.48 -16.32 -16.65
N HIS A 252 21.48 -16.14 -17.97
CA HIS A 252 22.11 -14.99 -18.59
C HIS A 252 21.22 -13.74 -18.46
N LEU A 253 21.82 -12.66 -17.95
CA LEU A 253 21.33 -11.30 -18.13
C LEU A 253 21.86 -10.78 -19.46
N ARG A 254 20.97 -10.33 -20.34
CA ARG A 254 21.31 -9.91 -21.72
C ARG A 254 20.98 -8.45 -21.97
N TRP A 255 21.64 -7.88 -22.98
CA TRP A 255 21.40 -6.51 -23.41
C TRP A 255 20.05 -6.33 -24.10
N GLY A 256 19.55 -7.37 -24.78
CA GLY A 256 18.23 -7.42 -25.39
C GLY A 256 17.50 -8.72 -25.07
N ALA A 257 16.18 -8.72 -25.23
CA ALA A 257 15.30 -9.86 -24.98
C ALA A 257 15.36 -10.91 -26.10
N ARG A 258 16.57 -11.40 -26.43
CA ARG A 258 16.82 -12.44 -27.43
C ARG A 258 17.98 -13.32 -27.01
N THR A 259 17.98 -14.59 -27.42
CA THR A 259 19.03 -15.56 -27.03
C THR A 259 20.38 -15.34 -27.73
N ASP A 260 20.39 -14.62 -28.84
CA ASP A 260 21.56 -14.19 -29.60
C ASP A 260 22.07 -12.79 -29.18
N SER A 261 21.34 -12.07 -28.33
CA SER A 261 21.78 -10.77 -27.80
C SER A 261 22.99 -10.91 -26.86
N ALA A 262 23.84 -9.88 -26.84
CA ALA A 262 25.02 -9.82 -25.99
C ALA A 262 24.69 -10.10 -24.51
N ILE A 263 25.54 -10.89 -23.87
CA ILE A 263 25.43 -11.22 -22.44
C ILE A 263 26.05 -10.08 -21.64
N ILE A 264 25.28 -9.49 -20.72
CA ILE A 264 25.76 -8.52 -19.73
C ILE A 264 26.46 -9.26 -18.59
N ALA A 265 25.83 -10.33 -18.08
CA ALA A 265 26.36 -11.14 -16.99
C ALA A 265 25.71 -12.54 -16.97
N MET A 266 26.37 -13.50 -16.33
CA MET A 266 25.75 -14.74 -15.87
C MET A 266 25.37 -14.58 -14.41
N LEU A 267 24.07 -14.70 -14.10
CA LEU A 267 23.56 -14.62 -12.75
C LEU A 267 23.48 -16.04 -12.15
N PRO A 268 24.07 -16.31 -10.97
CA PRO A 268 23.95 -17.61 -10.33
C PRO A 268 22.53 -17.88 -9.81
N ALA A 269 22.23 -19.15 -9.56
CA ALA A 269 21.01 -19.55 -8.86
C ALA A 269 20.96 -18.92 -7.46
N GLY A 270 19.75 -18.62 -6.98
CA GLY A 270 19.52 -17.96 -5.68
C GLY A 270 19.57 -16.43 -5.74
N VAL A 271 19.94 -15.83 -6.88
CA VAL A 271 19.87 -14.37 -7.08
C VAL A 271 18.44 -13.94 -7.37
N ILE A 272 18.06 -12.79 -6.81
CA ILE A 272 16.79 -12.14 -7.11
C ILE A 272 17.01 -11.07 -8.17
N VAL A 273 16.20 -11.11 -9.22
CA VAL A 273 16.11 -10.06 -10.25
C VAL A 273 14.78 -9.33 -10.06
N SER A 274 14.85 -8.05 -9.71
CA SER A 274 13.69 -7.15 -9.78
C SER A 274 13.46 -6.75 -11.23
N TYR A 275 12.21 -6.78 -11.67
CA TYR A 275 11.80 -6.42 -13.02
C TYR A 275 10.59 -5.50 -13.01
N ASP A 276 10.39 -4.74 -14.09
CA ASP A 276 9.29 -3.78 -14.24
C ASP A 276 8.35 -4.06 -15.42
N ALA A 277 8.68 -5.07 -16.23
CA ALA A 277 7.82 -5.61 -17.27
C ALA A 277 8.23 -6.99 -17.73
N TRP A 278 7.32 -7.65 -18.44
CA TRP A 278 7.62 -8.89 -19.16
C TRP A 278 7.16 -8.84 -20.61
N SER A 279 7.76 -9.69 -21.42
CA SER A 279 7.38 -9.90 -22.82
C SER A 279 7.51 -11.37 -23.20
N ARG A 280 6.67 -11.85 -24.11
CA ARG A 280 6.66 -13.25 -24.55
C ARG A 280 6.91 -13.34 -26.04
N HIS A 281 8.11 -13.80 -26.39
CA HIS A 281 8.52 -14.02 -27.78
C HIS A 281 9.80 -14.86 -27.84
N GLY A 282 10.17 -15.34 -29.04
CA GLY A 282 11.43 -16.05 -29.25
C GLY A 282 11.56 -17.34 -28.45
N GLY A 283 10.45 -17.97 -28.06
CA GLY A 283 10.43 -19.19 -27.26
C GLY A 283 10.58 -19.00 -25.75
N PHE A 284 10.67 -17.76 -25.25
CA PHE A 284 10.83 -17.46 -23.83
C PHE A 284 9.86 -16.38 -23.35
N VAL A 285 9.66 -16.36 -22.03
CA VAL A 285 9.13 -15.18 -21.34
C VAL A 285 10.34 -14.42 -20.79
N TRP A 286 10.42 -13.14 -21.12
CA TRP A 286 11.50 -12.24 -20.75
C TRP A 286 11.05 -11.29 -19.68
N LEU A 287 11.93 -11.00 -18.73
CA LEU A 287 11.76 -9.97 -17.71
C LEU A 287 12.70 -8.82 -18.01
N ARG A 288 12.20 -7.58 -17.91
CA ARG A 288 13.00 -6.37 -18.05
C ARG A 288 13.46 -5.88 -16.69
N GLN A 289 14.76 -5.93 -16.44
CA GLN A 289 15.42 -5.40 -15.26
C GLN A 289 15.88 -3.96 -15.51
N PRO A 290 15.32 -2.96 -14.81
CA PRO A 290 15.85 -1.60 -14.83
C PRO A 290 17.28 -1.52 -14.29
N ARG A 291 18.13 -0.73 -14.95
CA ARG A 291 19.52 -0.44 -14.53
C ARG A 291 19.74 1.08 -14.55
N ALA A 292 20.89 1.53 -14.02
CA ALA A 292 21.25 2.95 -14.00
C ALA A 292 21.24 3.56 -15.41
N ASN A 293 21.07 4.88 -15.48
CA ASN A 293 21.06 5.66 -16.74
C ASN A 293 20.00 5.20 -17.76
N HIS A 294 18.82 4.77 -17.29
CA HIS A 294 17.71 4.31 -18.14
C HIS A 294 18.06 3.12 -19.04
N GLN A 295 19.07 2.33 -18.65
CA GLN A 295 19.42 1.10 -19.33
C GLN A 295 18.61 -0.07 -18.78
N TYR A 296 18.51 -1.14 -19.58
CA TYR A 296 17.78 -2.34 -19.19
C TYR A 296 18.63 -3.58 -19.43
N GLY A 297 18.43 -4.58 -18.58
CA GLY A 297 18.89 -5.94 -18.82
C GLY A 297 17.69 -6.88 -18.92
N TYR A 298 17.86 -7.99 -19.64
CA TYR A 298 16.77 -8.92 -19.92
C TYR A 298 17.12 -10.34 -19.51
N VAL A 299 16.22 -11.00 -18.79
CA VAL A 299 16.40 -12.38 -18.31
C VAL A 299 15.25 -13.24 -18.81
N ALA A 300 15.55 -14.39 -19.41
CA ALA A 300 14.55 -15.38 -19.77
C ALA A 300 14.12 -16.14 -18.51
N CYS A 301 12.88 -15.96 -18.05
CA CYS A 301 12.40 -16.53 -16.80
C CYS A 301 11.59 -17.83 -16.98
N ARG A 302 11.06 -18.06 -18.19
CA ARG A 302 10.27 -19.26 -18.53
C ARG A 302 10.52 -19.71 -19.96
N ASN A 303 10.35 -21.00 -20.21
CA ASN A 303 10.11 -21.51 -21.56
C ASN A 303 8.68 -21.13 -21.98
N ALA A 304 8.52 -20.39 -23.08
CA ALA A 304 7.20 -19.91 -23.50
C ALA A 304 6.28 -21.00 -24.06
N ARG A 305 6.83 -22.17 -24.46
CA ARG A 305 6.07 -23.30 -25.01
C ARG A 305 5.57 -24.22 -23.91
N THR A 306 6.41 -24.53 -22.91
CA THR A 306 6.06 -25.44 -21.82
C THR A 306 5.59 -24.70 -20.55
N ASN A 307 5.72 -23.38 -20.50
CA ASN A 307 5.50 -22.52 -19.33
C ASN A 307 6.34 -22.88 -18.09
N GLN A 308 7.29 -23.82 -18.22
CA GLN A 308 8.24 -24.18 -17.18
C GLN A 308 9.06 -22.95 -16.79
N ALA A 309 9.01 -22.59 -15.51
CA ALA A 309 9.82 -21.51 -14.97
C ALA A 309 11.24 -22.00 -14.64
N PHE A 310 12.21 -21.11 -14.81
CA PHE A 310 13.61 -21.34 -14.46
C PHE A 310 13.94 -20.82 -13.06
N GLY A 311 12.92 -20.64 -12.23
CA GLY A 311 12.98 -20.00 -10.93
C GLY A 311 11.58 -19.72 -10.39
N THR A 312 11.52 -18.90 -9.34
CA THR A 312 10.30 -18.62 -8.60
C THR A 312 10.01 -17.12 -8.65
N PHE A 313 8.78 -16.76 -8.99
CA PHE A 313 8.29 -15.39 -8.94
C PHE A 313 7.88 -15.08 -7.50
N ALA A 314 8.24 -13.90 -7.02
CA ALA A 314 7.97 -13.40 -5.69
C ALA A 314 7.32 -12.01 -5.76
#